data_AF-A0A423WL46-F1
#
_entry.id   AF-A0A423WL46-F1
#
_cell.length_a   1.000
_cell.length_b   1.000
_cell.length_c   1.000
_cell.angle_alpha   90.00
_cell.angle_beta   90.00
_cell.angle_gamma   90.00
#
_symmetry.space_group_name_H-M   'P 1'
#
loop_
_entity.id
_entity.type
_entity.pdbx_description
1 polymer ?
#
loop_
_entity_poly.entity_id
_entity_poly.type
_entity_poly.pdbx_seq_one_letter_code
_entity_poly.pdbx_strand_id
1 'polypeptide(L)'
;MRHLLGVAAFAAAVFASTDVMVPLYVYPGNMTWTNPDWAAAVDAIKHNPDMHFYVIINPNNGPRNTSDPTGFNGGFCQVYNNTDYIPHGCNRDWTTHMAAINGLSNAQTIGYVYTNYGQRPLEEVKADILEWSQWHREPTWEAGKEVDISIHGLWFDEVGASSGNTSLYLELIQYANETFNAKGPKKGRYSVILNSGPVSDPSYEAELFSMSSAVVTKETCYTSDPASLGVSWDCPEPYSPFEFAALSAGSGLPHNSAFLPQTVVIVHQFRGPPTATMDMLREQIEGVVSLGLHSTYFTSGSWHNTTINPATIENVSRILSVANNAIRLTTGHTIWGPMWLPCICAFLNVQWPWGLG
;
A
#
# COMPACT_ATOMS: atom_id res chain seq x y z
N MET A 1 -27.25 24.93 -44.35
CA MET A 1 -27.08 25.08 -42.90
C MET A 1 -26.66 23.74 -42.32
N ARG A 2 -25.53 23.71 -41.60
CA ARG A 2 -24.94 22.52 -40.97
C ARG A 2 -25.80 22.10 -39.77
N HIS A 3 -26.16 20.82 -39.66
CA HIS A 3 -26.60 20.24 -38.40
C HIS A 3 -25.41 19.55 -37.76
N LEU A 4 -24.83 20.19 -36.75
CA LEU A 4 -23.86 19.58 -35.83
C LEU A 4 -24.66 18.75 -34.82
N LEU A 5 -24.61 17.43 -34.96
CA LEU A 5 -24.97 16.50 -33.89
C LEU A 5 -23.86 16.60 -32.82
N GLY A 6 -24.15 17.27 -31.72
CA GLY A 6 -23.28 17.27 -30.54
C GLY A 6 -23.36 15.90 -29.86
N VAL A 7 -22.27 15.15 -29.90
CA VAL A 7 -22.08 13.98 -29.03
C VAL A 7 -21.71 14.51 -27.65
N ALA A 8 -22.62 14.41 -26.69
CA ALA A 8 -22.29 14.64 -25.29
C ALA A 8 -21.47 13.43 -24.80
N ALA A 9 -20.17 13.62 -24.60
CA ALA A 9 -19.34 12.66 -23.89
C ALA A 9 -19.61 12.78 -22.39
N PHE A 10 -20.30 11.80 -21.81
CA PHE A 10 -20.40 11.68 -20.35
C PHE A 10 -19.11 11.05 -19.84
N ALA A 11 -18.31 11.82 -19.10
CA ALA A 11 -17.17 11.29 -18.36
C ALA A 11 -17.69 10.49 -17.16
N ALA A 12 -17.49 9.18 -17.19
CA ALA A 12 -17.63 8.35 -16.00
C ALA A 12 -16.54 8.75 -15.01
N ALA A 13 -16.90 9.21 -13.81
CA ALA A 13 -15.96 9.31 -12.71
C ALA A 13 -15.62 7.88 -12.26
N VAL A 14 -14.50 7.35 -12.74
CA VAL A 14 -13.95 6.09 -12.25
C VAL A 14 -13.37 6.38 -10.87
N PHE A 15 -14.02 5.89 -9.81
CA PHE A 15 -13.41 5.88 -8.48
C PHE A 15 -12.22 4.91 -8.52
N ALA A 16 -11.04 5.40 -8.12
CA ALA A 16 -9.87 4.55 -7.94
C ALA A 16 -10.16 3.54 -6.82
N SER A 17 -9.77 2.29 -7.02
CA SER A 17 -9.83 1.29 -5.94
C SER A 17 -8.78 1.60 -4.89
N THR A 18 -9.14 1.43 -3.62
CA THR A 18 -8.18 1.48 -2.51
C THR A 18 -7.43 0.15 -2.43
N ASP A 19 -6.11 0.19 -2.63
CA ASP A 19 -5.23 -0.98 -2.63
C ASP A 19 -4.84 -1.45 -1.22
N VAL A 20 -4.13 -2.56 -1.10
CA VAL A 20 -3.69 -3.12 0.20
C VAL A 20 -2.24 -2.73 0.47
N MET A 21 -1.96 -2.03 1.58
CA MET A 21 -0.60 -1.62 1.98
C MET A 21 -0.15 -2.39 3.21
N VAL A 22 0.57 -3.49 3.06
CA VAL A 22 0.89 -4.39 4.18
C VAL A 22 2.33 -4.18 4.69
N PRO A 23 2.50 -3.62 5.90
CA PRO A 23 3.71 -3.75 6.70
C PRO A 23 3.94 -5.22 7.08
N LEU A 24 4.88 -5.90 6.42
CA LEU A 24 5.23 -7.30 6.73
C LEU A 24 6.59 -7.32 7.44
N TYR A 25 6.62 -6.80 8.67
CA TYR A 25 7.86 -6.57 9.41
C TYR A 25 8.34 -7.80 10.17
N VAL A 26 7.95 -8.99 9.72
CA VAL A 26 8.24 -10.23 10.41
C VAL A 26 9.25 -11.05 9.63
N TYR A 27 10.18 -11.68 10.34
CA TYR A 27 11.17 -12.55 9.74
C TYR A 27 10.50 -13.72 9.00
N PRO A 28 10.90 -14.00 7.74
CA PRO A 28 10.26 -14.99 6.87
C PRO A 28 10.37 -16.45 7.31
N GLY A 29 11.32 -16.75 8.20
CA GLY A 29 11.67 -18.11 8.57
C GLY A 29 12.94 -18.59 7.87
N ASN A 30 13.20 -19.88 7.86
CA ASN A 30 14.44 -20.47 7.33
C ASN A 30 14.15 -21.71 6.48
N MET A 31 15.19 -22.46 6.11
CA MET A 31 15.07 -23.68 5.30
C MET A 31 14.10 -24.75 5.86
N THR A 32 13.84 -24.77 7.16
CA THR A 32 13.03 -25.79 7.84
C THR A 32 11.66 -25.30 8.30
N TRP A 33 11.42 -23.99 8.27
CA TRP A 33 10.20 -23.38 8.78
C TRP A 33 9.90 -22.08 8.05
N THR A 34 8.67 -21.94 7.55
CA THR A 34 8.14 -20.68 7.02
C THR A 34 7.27 -20.01 8.06
N ASN A 35 7.45 -18.70 8.22
CA ASN A 35 6.59 -17.90 9.07
C ASN A 35 5.14 -17.89 8.54
N PRO A 36 4.12 -18.22 9.37
CA PRO A 36 2.71 -18.20 8.97
C PRO A 36 2.23 -16.88 8.35
N ASP A 37 2.75 -15.74 8.79
CA ASP A 37 2.35 -14.43 8.26
C ASP A 37 2.76 -14.25 6.79
N TRP A 38 3.87 -14.88 6.35
CA TRP A 38 4.30 -14.86 4.95
C TRP A 38 3.46 -15.78 4.08
N ALA A 39 3.11 -16.97 4.58
CA ALA A 39 2.18 -17.86 3.90
C ALA A 39 0.80 -17.19 3.74
N ALA A 40 0.30 -16.56 4.81
CA ALA A 40 -0.97 -15.84 4.81
C ALA A 40 -0.95 -14.65 3.83
N ALA A 41 0.16 -13.92 3.72
CA ALA A 41 0.29 -12.84 2.74
C ALA A 41 0.23 -13.36 1.30
N VAL A 42 0.97 -14.42 0.98
CA VAL A 42 0.95 -15.05 -0.36
C VAL A 42 -0.45 -15.56 -0.72
N ASP A 43 -1.13 -16.20 0.23
CA ASP A 43 -2.48 -16.71 0.01
C ASP A 43 -3.50 -15.58 -0.18
N ALA A 44 -3.45 -14.53 0.64
CA ALA A 44 -4.31 -13.36 0.50
C ALA A 44 -4.14 -12.66 -0.86
N ILE A 45 -2.90 -12.54 -1.37
CA ILE A 45 -2.63 -11.98 -2.69
C ILE A 45 -3.28 -12.84 -3.79
N LYS A 46 -3.16 -14.17 -3.70
CA LYS A 46 -3.74 -15.11 -4.68
C LYS A 46 -5.27 -15.12 -4.65
N HIS A 47 -5.88 -15.00 -3.47
CA HIS A 47 -7.33 -15.02 -3.30
C HIS A 47 -8.00 -13.70 -3.74
N ASN A 48 -7.23 -12.62 -3.90
CA ASN A 48 -7.74 -11.30 -4.28
C ASN A 48 -7.04 -10.76 -5.55
N PRO A 49 -7.18 -11.43 -6.71
CA PRO A 49 -6.43 -11.10 -7.93
C PRO A 49 -6.77 -9.71 -8.51
N ASP A 50 -7.93 -9.14 -8.16
CA ASP A 50 -8.37 -7.81 -8.61
C ASP A 50 -7.82 -6.66 -7.75
N MET A 51 -7.15 -6.97 -6.64
CA MET A 51 -6.54 -6.02 -5.72
C MET A 51 -5.03 -5.96 -5.96
N HIS A 52 -4.43 -4.77 -5.85
CA HIS A 52 -2.98 -4.63 -5.82
C HIS A 52 -2.47 -4.58 -4.38
N PHE A 53 -1.38 -5.30 -4.12
CA PHE A 53 -0.74 -5.38 -2.80
C PHE A 53 0.64 -4.72 -2.82
N TYR A 54 0.83 -3.71 -1.98
CA TYR A 54 2.13 -3.16 -1.65
C TYR A 54 2.63 -3.87 -0.38
N VAL A 55 3.63 -4.74 -0.51
CA VAL A 55 4.18 -5.50 0.62
C VAL A 55 5.50 -4.89 1.04
N ILE A 56 5.54 -4.30 2.24
CA ILE A 56 6.72 -3.62 2.75
C ILE A 56 7.64 -4.65 3.40
N ILE A 57 8.86 -4.74 2.87
CA ILE A 57 9.91 -5.65 3.31
C ILE A 57 10.87 -4.87 4.21
N ASN A 58 11.00 -5.31 5.46
CA ASN A 58 11.85 -4.67 6.45
C ASN A 58 12.76 -5.69 7.17
N PRO A 59 13.93 -6.03 6.59
CA PRO A 59 14.86 -6.96 7.20
C PRO A 59 15.45 -6.45 8.50
N ASN A 60 16.01 -5.24 8.52
CA ASN A 60 16.59 -4.67 9.73
C ASN A 60 16.51 -3.13 9.73
N ASN A 61 15.28 -2.60 9.77
CA ASN A 61 15.03 -1.17 9.54
C ASN A 61 15.75 -0.69 8.27
N GLY A 62 15.68 -1.51 7.22
CA GLY A 62 16.49 -1.38 6.01
C GLY A 62 16.99 -2.72 5.48
N PRO A 63 17.69 -2.71 4.34
CA PRO A 63 18.07 -3.91 3.60
C PRO A 63 19.20 -4.72 4.23
N ARG A 64 19.98 -4.14 5.15
CA ARG A 64 21.22 -4.73 5.68
C ARG A 64 21.20 -4.81 7.20
N ASN A 65 22.00 -5.72 7.75
CA ASN A 65 22.28 -5.76 9.19
C ASN A 65 22.95 -4.48 9.72
N THR A 66 23.57 -3.68 8.85
CA THR A 66 24.17 -2.37 9.17
C THR A 66 23.22 -1.20 8.96
N SER A 67 22.02 -1.40 8.42
CA SER A 67 21.09 -0.30 8.14
C SER A 67 20.68 0.41 9.42
N ASP A 68 20.35 -0.33 10.47
CA ASP A 68 20.10 0.18 11.81
C ASP A 68 21.14 -0.33 12.82
N PRO A 69 22.03 0.54 13.32
CA PRO A 69 23.10 0.16 14.24
C PRO A 69 22.60 -0.11 15.68
N THR A 70 21.35 0.21 16.01
CA THR A 70 20.77 -0.09 17.34
C THR A 70 20.55 -1.59 17.54
N GLY A 71 20.45 -2.35 16.44
CA GLY A 71 20.23 -3.78 16.46
C GLY A 71 18.80 -4.19 16.85
N PHE A 72 17.82 -3.27 16.80
CA PHE A 72 16.41 -3.56 17.13
C PHE A 72 15.87 -4.78 16.37
N ASN A 73 16.21 -4.91 15.09
CA ASN A 73 15.90 -6.05 14.23
C ASN A 73 17.15 -6.90 13.89
N GLY A 74 18.24 -6.75 14.65
CA GLY A 74 19.57 -7.26 14.26
C GLY A 74 19.64 -8.77 14.03
N GLY A 75 18.72 -9.54 14.63
CA GLY A 75 18.61 -10.99 14.44
C GLY A 75 18.11 -11.43 13.06
N PHE A 76 17.35 -10.58 12.36
CA PHE A 76 16.71 -10.93 11.09
C PHE A 76 17.67 -10.97 9.90
N CYS A 77 18.84 -10.33 10.06
CA CYS A 77 19.95 -10.33 9.11
C CYS A 77 21.22 -10.99 9.64
N GLN A 78 21.09 -11.86 10.64
CA GLN A 78 22.22 -12.68 11.05
C GLN A 78 22.61 -13.67 9.94
N VAL A 79 23.91 -13.69 9.66
CA VAL A 79 24.56 -14.70 8.82
C VAL A 79 25.21 -15.68 9.79
N TYR A 80 24.69 -16.90 9.91
CA TYR A 80 25.14 -17.86 10.90
C TYR A 80 26.38 -18.62 10.43
N ASN A 81 26.54 -18.79 9.12
CA ASN A 81 27.73 -19.34 8.49
C ASN A 81 27.97 -18.73 7.10
N ASN A 82 29.10 -19.05 6.47
CA ASN A 82 29.49 -18.46 5.17
C ASN A 82 28.57 -18.84 3.99
N THR A 83 27.65 -19.79 4.15
CA THR A 83 26.69 -20.21 3.13
C THR A 83 25.36 -19.46 3.20
N ASP A 84 25.06 -18.74 4.28
CA ASP A 84 23.80 -18.00 4.44
C ASP A 84 23.83 -16.64 3.75
N TYR A 85 25.03 -16.18 3.36
CA TYR A 85 25.28 -14.89 2.76
C TYR A 85 24.70 -14.78 1.34
N ILE A 86 24.20 -13.59 1.03
CA ILE A 86 23.85 -13.13 -0.32
C ILE A 86 24.66 -11.86 -0.64
N PRO A 87 25.23 -11.72 -1.85
CA PRO A 87 25.98 -10.55 -2.29
C PRO A 87 25.33 -9.20 -1.97
N HIS A 88 24.04 -9.09 -2.21
CA HIS A 88 23.24 -7.92 -1.88
C HIS A 88 22.16 -8.28 -0.85
N GLY A 89 22.07 -7.48 0.20
CA GLY A 89 21.04 -7.59 1.22
C GLY A 89 21.49 -8.21 2.54
N CYS A 90 20.67 -9.14 3.00
CA CYS A 90 20.60 -9.59 4.38
C CYS A 90 21.15 -11.02 4.52
N ASN A 91 20.29 -12.03 4.36
CA ASN A 91 20.66 -13.44 4.29
C ASN A 91 19.67 -14.20 3.38
N ARG A 92 19.92 -15.49 3.13
CA ARG A 92 19.12 -16.32 2.22
C ARG A 92 17.67 -16.56 2.65
N ASP A 93 17.33 -16.33 3.91
CA ASP A 93 15.99 -16.58 4.45
C ASP A 93 14.89 -15.76 3.75
N TRP A 94 15.25 -14.54 3.37
CA TRP A 94 14.38 -13.61 2.67
C TRP A 94 14.09 -14.03 1.22
N THR A 95 15.04 -14.72 0.58
CA THR A 95 15.03 -14.91 -0.88
C THR A 95 13.81 -15.67 -1.38
N THR A 96 13.52 -16.84 -0.81
CA THR A 96 12.44 -17.72 -1.29
C THR A 96 11.07 -17.10 -1.03
N HIS A 97 10.90 -16.49 0.13
CA HIS A 97 9.63 -15.91 0.54
C HIS A 97 9.31 -14.63 -0.24
N MET A 98 10.31 -13.78 -0.50
CA MET A 98 10.15 -12.62 -1.37
C MET A 98 9.87 -13.02 -2.82
N ALA A 99 10.55 -14.05 -3.33
CA ALA A 99 10.30 -14.54 -4.67
C ALA A 99 8.87 -15.07 -4.86
N ALA A 100 8.28 -15.67 -3.82
CA ALA A 100 6.88 -16.10 -3.85
C ALA A 100 5.93 -14.91 -4.04
N ILE A 101 6.23 -13.75 -3.43
CA ILE A 101 5.46 -12.51 -3.59
C ILE A 101 5.73 -11.87 -4.96
N ASN A 102 7.00 -11.73 -5.36
CA ASN A 102 7.38 -11.17 -6.67
C ASN A 102 6.84 -11.99 -7.85
N GLY A 103 6.54 -13.28 -7.65
CA GLY A 103 5.90 -14.13 -8.66
C GLY A 103 4.41 -13.85 -8.87
N LEU A 104 3.79 -12.98 -8.07
CA LEU A 104 2.37 -12.64 -8.15
C LEU A 104 2.19 -11.29 -8.85
N SER A 105 1.47 -11.27 -9.97
CA SER A 105 1.35 -10.08 -10.84
C SER A 105 0.61 -8.90 -10.20
N ASN A 106 -0.15 -9.15 -9.13
CA ASN A 106 -0.91 -8.17 -8.37
C ASN A 106 -0.23 -7.80 -7.04
N ALA A 107 1.07 -8.09 -6.90
CA ALA A 107 1.86 -7.68 -5.75
C ALA A 107 3.11 -6.89 -6.17
N GLN A 108 3.57 -6.04 -5.26
CA GLN A 108 4.73 -5.20 -5.40
C GLN A 108 5.48 -5.18 -4.07
N THR A 109 6.73 -5.63 -4.07
CA THR A 109 7.63 -5.54 -2.92
C THR A 109 8.19 -4.12 -2.78
N ILE A 110 8.10 -3.56 -1.58
CA ILE A 110 8.52 -2.19 -1.24
C ILE A 110 9.61 -2.27 -0.18
N GLY A 111 10.77 -1.68 -0.44
CA GLY A 111 11.90 -1.68 0.50
C GLY A 111 11.75 -0.61 1.58
N TYR A 112 11.85 -1.00 2.85
CA TYR A 112 11.81 -0.07 3.98
C TYR A 112 13.10 0.76 4.10
N VAL A 113 12.98 2.06 4.39
CA VAL A 113 14.08 3.00 4.64
C VAL A 113 13.66 3.96 5.75
N TYR A 114 14.21 3.86 6.96
CA TYR A 114 13.97 4.87 7.99
C TYR A 114 14.85 6.11 7.79
N THR A 115 14.34 7.27 8.18
CA THR A 115 15.04 8.56 8.08
C THR A 115 15.21 9.28 9.42
N ASN A 116 14.69 8.72 10.52
CA ASN A 116 14.78 9.29 11.86
C ASN A 116 14.38 10.79 11.87
N TYR A 117 13.22 11.12 11.31
CA TYR A 117 12.67 12.47 11.25
C TYR A 117 13.62 13.49 10.58
N GLY A 118 14.34 13.03 9.57
CA GLY A 118 15.34 13.80 8.84
C GLY A 118 16.70 13.92 9.51
N GLN A 119 16.95 13.17 10.59
CA GLN A 119 18.21 13.19 11.33
C GLN A 119 19.17 12.05 10.96
N ARG A 120 18.70 11.01 10.25
CA ARG A 120 19.60 9.95 9.77
C ARG A 120 20.56 10.54 8.73
N PRO A 121 21.88 10.24 8.80
CA PRO A 121 22.84 10.78 7.84
C PRO A 121 22.42 10.49 6.39
N LEU A 122 22.37 11.54 5.57
CA LEU A 122 21.93 11.50 4.18
C LEU A 122 22.58 10.36 3.37
N GLU A 123 23.89 10.19 3.52
CA GLU A 123 24.65 9.19 2.77
C GLU A 123 24.36 7.75 3.23
N GLU A 124 23.94 7.55 4.49
CA GLU A 124 23.48 6.23 4.96
C GLU A 124 22.10 5.88 4.39
N VAL A 125 21.19 6.87 4.33
CA VAL A 125 19.89 6.70 3.68
C VAL A 125 20.07 6.38 2.19
N LYS A 126 20.94 7.13 1.49
CA LYS A 126 21.29 6.85 0.08
C LYS A 126 21.92 5.47 -0.08
N ALA A 127 22.76 5.04 0.85
CA ALA A 127 23.34 3.71 0.79
C ALA A 127 22.26 2.62 0.84
N ASP A 128 21.22 2.75 1.68
CA ASP A 128 20.12 1.78 1.73
C ASP A 128 19.25 1.81 0.48
N ILE A 129 18.98 3.00 -0.08
CA ILE A 129 18.31 3.15 -1.38
C ILE A 129 19.08 2.40 -2.47
N LEU A 130 20.40 2.61 -2.53
CA LEU A 130 21.27 1.94 -3.48
C LEU A 130 21.24 0.43 -3.32
N GLU A 131 21.31 -0.06 -2.08
CA GLU A 131 21.27 -1.49 -1.79
C GLU A 131 19.96 -2.13 -2.25
N TRP A 132 18.81 -1.54 -1.91
CA TRP A 132 17.52 -2.04 -2.40
C TRP A 132 17.45 -2.09 -3.93
N SER A 133 18.08 -1.14 -4.61
CA SER A 133 18.13 -1.12 -6.08
C SER A 133 18.94 -2.29 -6.66
N GLN A 134 19.95 -2.77 -5.94
CA GLN A 134 20.85 -3.86 -6.34
C GLN A 134 20.26 -5.25 -6.12
N TRP A 135 19.24 -5.38 -5.29
CA TRP A 135 18.49 -6.63 -5.14
C TRP A 135 17.86 -7.02 -6.48
N HIS A 136 18.19 -8.22 -6.94
CA HIS A 136 17.72 -8.75 -8.21
C HIS A 136 17.61 -10.27 -8.12
N ARG A 137 18.61 -11.03 -8.58
CA ARG A 137 18.59 -12.49 -8.51
C ARG A 137 19.61 -12.96 -7.48
N GLU A 138 19.12 -13.64 -6.45
CA GLU A 138 19.95 -14.13 -5.35
C GLU A 138 19.76 -15.62 -5.11
N PRO A 139 20.77 -16.32 -4.57
CA PRO A 139 20.70 -17.75 -4.31
C PRO A 139 19.75 -18.07 -3.16
N THR A 140 19.03 -19.18 -3.29
CA THR A 140 18.18 -19.73 -2.23
C THR A 140 18.94 -20.76 -1.38
N TRP A 141 18.23 -21.35 -0.41
CA TRP A 141 18.70 -22.54 0.30
C TRP A 141 18.76 -23.80 -0.58
N GLU A 142 18.03 -23.83 -1.70
CA GLU A 142 18.11 -24.93 -2.67
C GLU A 142 19.34 -24.76 -3.56
N ALA A 143 20.20 -25.79 -3.60
CA ALA A 143 21.45 -25.75 -4.34
C ALA A 143 21.22 -25.48 -5.85
N GLY A 144 21.92 -24.47 -6.38
CA GLY A 144 21.85 -24.08 -7.79
C GLY A 144 20.58 -23.31 -8.18
N LYS A 145 19.71 -22.97 -7.22
CA LYS A 145 18.50 -22.19 -7.48
C LYS A 145 18.68 -20.74 -7.07
N GLU A 146 18.49 -19.86 -8.05
CA GLU A 146 18.40 -18.42 -7.85
C GLU A 146 16.98 -17.93 -8.16
N VAL A 147 16.52 -16.93 -7.43
CA VAL A 147 15.17 -16.39 -7.53
C VAL A 147 15.18 -14.87 -7.59
N ASP A 148 14.10 -14.29 -8.13
CA ASP A 148 13.95 -12.85 -8.23
C ASP A 148 13.44 -12.24 -6.92
N ILE A 149 14.28 -11.42 -6.30
CA ILE A 149 14.02 -10.68 -5.07
C ILE A 149 14.02 -9.17 -5.31
N SER A 150 13.89 -8.74 -6.57
CA SER A 150 13.86 -7.32 -6.94
C SER A 150 12.85 -6.55 -6.12
N ILE A 151 13.26 -5.38 -5.63
CA ILE A 151 12.37 -4.39 -5.04
C ILE A 151 11.84 -3.45 -6.12
N HIS A 152 10.57 -3.08 -5.95
CA HIS A 152 9.79 -2.31 -6.90
C HIS A 152 9.28 -1.01 -6.30
N GLY A 153 9.83 -0.56 -5.18
CA GLY A 153 9.46 0.72 -4.58
C GLY A 153 10.12 0.92 -3.23
N LEU A 154 9.93 2.08 -2.64
CA LEU A 154 10.53 2.44 -1.36
C LEU A 154 9.48 3.00 -0.41
N TRP A 155 9.56 2.55 0.85
CA TRP A 155 8.80 3.06 1.98
C TRP A 155 9.76 3.85 2.86
N PHE A 156 9.63 5.17 2.85
CA PHE A 156 10.39 6.02 3.76
C PHE A 156 9.62 6.12 5.07
N ASP A 157 10.21 5.65 6.15
CA ASP A 157 9.62 5.71 7.48
C ASP A 157 10.21 6.84 8.33
N GLU A 158 9.46 7.25 9.35
CA GLU A 158 9.80 8.34 10.25
C GLU A 158 10.05 9.65 9.48
N VAL A 159 9.24 9.94 8.46
CA VAL A 159 9.39 11.16 7.66
C VAL A 159 9.10 12.37 8.55
N GLY A 160 10.02 13.33 8.55
CA GLY A 160 9.93 14.53 9.38
C GLY A 160 8.71 15.38 8.97
N ALA A 161 7.83 15.70 9.91
CA ALA A 161 6.57 16.40 9.64
C ALA A 161 6.67 17.94 9.54
N SER A 162 7.89 18.48 9.39
CA SER A 162 8.13 19.93 9.32
C SER A 162 8.80 20.35 8.01
N SER A 163 8.41 21.54 7.52
CA SER A 163 8.90 22.14 6.26
C SER A 163 10.41 22.38 6.22
N GLY A 164 11.09 22.37 7.36
CA GLY A 164 12.56 22.39 7.41
C GLY A 164 13.22 21.19 6.70
N ASN A 165 12.48 20.11 6.46
CA ASN A 165 13.00 18.91 5.80
C ASN A 165 12.76 18.86 4.28
N THR A 166 12.11 19.87 3.66
CA THR A 166 11.78 19.85 2.23
C THR A 166 12.99 19.53 1.35
N SER A 167 14.10 20.26 1.52
CA SER A 167 15.30 20.03 0.69
C SER A 167 15.88 18.62 0.87
N LEU A 168 15.85 18.09 2.09
CA LEU A 168 16.35 16.74 2.38
C LEU A 168 15.52 15.68 1.66
N TYR A 169 14.19 15.71 1.81
CA TYR A 169 13.34 14.69 1.19
C TYR A 169 13.31 14.83 -0.33
N LEU A 170 13.34 16.05 -0.88
CA LEU A 170 13.49 16.23 -2.33
C LEU A 170 14.78 15.58 -2.85
N GLU A 171 15.90 15.76 -2.17
CA GLU A 171 17.17 15.13 -2.57
C GLU A 171 17.12 13.60 -2.48
N LEU A 172 16.60 13.06 -1.39
CA LEU A 172 16.45 11.61 -1.20
C LEU A 172 15.55 10.98 -2.27
N ILE A 173 14.41 11.62 -2.55
CA ILE A 173 13.46 11.13 -3.55
C ILE A 173 14.00 11.27 -4.97
N GLN A 174 14.71 12.35 -5.27
CA GLN A 174 15.40 12.48 -6.55
C GLN A 174 16.44 11.36 -6.73
N TYR A 175 17.28 11.13 -5.72
CA TYR A 175 18.28 10.07 -5.75
C TYR A 175 17.65 8.68 -5.91
N ALA A 176 16.56 8.40 -5.18
CA ALA A 176 15.80 7.16 -5.30
C ALA A 176 15.25 6.97 -6.72
N ASN A 177 14.60 8.00 -7.28
CA ASN A 177 14.08 7.98 -8.63
C ASN A 177 15.18 7.72 -9.67
N GLU A 178 16.30 8.44 -9.61
CA GLU A 178 17.43 8.26 -10.52
C GLU A 178 18.03 6.84 -10.42
N THR A 179 18.26 6.36 -9.21
CA THR A 179 18.84 5.04 -8.93
C THR A 179 17.95 3.93 -9.48
N PHE A 180 16.65 3.97 -9.22
CA PHE A 180 15.73 2.95 -9.72
C PHE A 180 15.45 3.09 -11.21
N ASN A 181 15.42 4.31 -11.76
CA ASN A 181 15.26 4.54 -13.21
C ASN A 181 16.41 3.94 -14.01
N ALA A 182 17.63 3.89 -13.46
CA ALA A 182 18.77 3.22 -14.09
C ALA A 182 18.55 1.70 -14.30
N LYS A 183 17.61 1.07 -13.58
CA LYS A 183 17.20 -0.34 -13.80
C LYS A 183 16.39 -0.53 -15.09
N GLY A 184 15.91 0.55 -15.71
CA GLY A 184 15.08 0.50 -16.92
C GLY A 184 13.82 -0.34 -16.71
N PRO A 185 13.44 -1.21 -17.67
CA PRO A 185 12.24 -2.06 -17.55
C PRO A 185 12.24 -2.99 -16.33
N LYS A 186 13.43 -3.36 -15.80
CA LYS A 186 13.55 -4.23 -14.62
C LYS A 186 13.09 -3.55 -13.32
N LYS A 187 12.81 -2.24 -13.35
CA LYS A 187 12.25 -1.51 -12.22
C LYS A 187 10.80 -1.92 -11.91
N GLY A 188 10.07 -2.43 -12.92
CA GLY A 188 8.64 -2.71 -12.80
C GLY A 188 7.79 -1.46 -12.48
N ARG A 189 6.63 -1.68 -11.88
CA ARG A 189 5.80 -0.62 -11.30
C ARG A 189 6.57 -0.06 -10.10
N TYR A 190 7.07 1.17 -10.22
CA TYR A 190 7.84 1.82 -9.16
C TYR A 190 7.01 2.79 -8.35
N SER A 191 7.13 2.72 -7.04
CA SER A 191 6.39 3.60 -6.12
C SER A 191 7.28 4.08 -4.98
N VAL A 192 7.09 5.32 -4.57
CA VAL A 192 7.70 5.88 -3.35
C VAL A 192 6.59 6.30 -2.41
N ILE A 193 6.62 5.77 -1.19
CA ILE A 193 5.65 6.05 -0.15
C ILE A 193 6.36 6.73 1.02
N LEU A 194 5.80 7.83 1.50
CA LEU A 194 6.33 8.60 2.63
C LEU A 194 5.43 8.39 3.86
N ASN A 195 5.97 7.83 4.93
CA ASN A 195 5.27 7.72 6.21
C ASN A 195 5.66 8.89 7.13
N SER A 196 4.93 10.00 7.00
CA SER A 196 5.11 11.18 7.86
C SER A 196 4.15 11.21 9.05
N GLY A 197 3.12 10.36 9.03
CA GLY A 197 1.93 10.58 9.84
C GLY A 197 1.28 11.95 9.52
N PRO A 198 0.53 12.53 10.48
CA PRO A 198 -0.17 13.79 10.26
C PRO A 198 0.81 14.97 10.15
N VAL A 199 0.66 15.77 9.10
CA VAL A 199 1.44 17.00 8.87
C VAL A 199 0.56 18.22 9.09
N SER A 200 0.95 19.11 9.99
CA SER A 200 0.12 20.29 10.34
C SER A 200 0.21 21.45 9.34
N ASP A 201 1.28 21.53 8.56
CA ASP A 201 1.46 22.57 7.54
C ASP A 201 0.93 22.07 6.18
N PRO A 202 -0.20 22.60 5.66
CA PRO A 202 -0.79 22.15 4.40
C PRO A 202 0.13 22.35 3.19
N SER A 203 1.02 23.36 3.24
CA SER A 203 1.92 23.63 2.11
C SER A 203 3.01 22.56 2.04
N TYR A 204 3.57 22.20 3.20
CA TYR A 204 4.55 21.13 3.28
C TYR A 204 3.92 19.76 2.98
N GLU A 205 2.71 19.50 3.48
CA GLU A 205 1.97 18.29 3.14
C GLU A 205 1.81 18.15 1.61
N ALA A 206 1.44 19.23 0.92
CA ALA A 206 1.32 19.23 -0.53
C ALA A 206 2.66 18.97 -1.26
N GLU A 207 3.79 19.40 -0.70
CA GLU A 207 5.12 19.07 -1.23
C GLU A 207 5.42 17.57 -1.10
N LEU A 208 5.11 16.96 0.06
CA LEU A 208 5.29 15.52 0.27
C LEU A 208 4.47 14.69 -0.74
N PHE A 209 3.22 15.07 -0.97
CA PHE A 209 2.40 14.44 -2.01
C PHE A 209 2.99 14.66 -3.41
N SER A 210 3.45 15.88 -3.73
CA SER A 210 3.96 16.19 -5.06
C SER A 210 5.25 15.45 -5.43
N MET A 211 6.06 15.07 -4.43
CA MET A 211 7.32 14.35 -4.67
C MET A 211 7.16 12.82 -4.63
N SER A 212 6.07 12.29 -4.09
CA SER A 212 5.90 10.86 -3.84
C SER A 212 4.76 10.25 -4.64
N SER A 213 4.62 8.92 -4.58
CA SER A 213 3.45 8.22 -5.11
C SER A 213 2.29 8.23 -4.12
N ALA A 214 2.60 8.19 -2.82
CA ALA A 214 1.62 8.21 -1.76
C ALA A 214 2.23 8.69 -0.43
N VAL A 215 1.39 9.21 0.47
CA VAL A 215 1.78 9.68 1.80
C VAL A 215 0.87 9.04 2.85
N VAL A 216 1.45 8.52 3.93
CA VAL A 216 0.70 8.07 5.10
C VAL A 216 0.30 9.28 5.92
N THR A 217 -0.99 9.55 5.99
CA THR A 217 -1.57 10.65 6.79
C THR A 217 -2.05 10.18 8.16
N LYS A 218 -2.22 8.86 8.34
CA LYS A 218 -2.57 8.25 9.61
C LYS A 218 -1.94 6.86 9.74
N GLU A 219 -1.14 6.71 10.77
CA GLU A 219 -0.75 5.43 11.36
C GLU A 219 -1.21 5.46 12.82
N THR A 220 -2.04 4.50 13.24
CA THR A 220 -2.55 4.50 14.61
C THR A 220 -3.09 3.14 15.04
N CYS A 221 -3.38 3.01 16.34
CA CYS A 221 -4.05 1.85 16.88
C CYS A 221 -5.58 1.99 16.86
N TYR A 222 -6.28 0.86 16.86
CA TYR A 222 -7.72 0.82 17.09
C TYR A 222 -8.10 0.67 18.58
N THR A 223 -7.32 -0.08 19.35
CA THR A 223 -7.58 -0.21 20.80
C THR A 223 -7.55 1.17 21.47
N SER A 224 -8.43 1.39 22.45
CA SER A 224 -8.45 2.58 23.31
C SER A 224 -7.75 2.34 24.65
N ASP A 225 -7.33 1.10 24.94
CA ASP A 225 -6.59 0.76 26.15
C ASP A 225 -5.49 -0.26 25.80
N PRO A 226 -4.36 0.21 25.24
CA PRO A 226 -3.27 -0.66 24.85
C PRO A 226 -2.57 -1.27 26.08
N ALA A 227 -2.67 -0.65 27.25
CA ALA A 227 -2.12 -1.16 28.50
C ALA A 227 -2.85 -2.44 28.94
N SER A 228 -4.18 -2.49 28.83
CA SER A 228 -4.97 -3.69 29.14
C SER A 228 -4.61 -4.90 28.27
N LEU A 229 -4.06 -4.66 27.07
CA LEU A 229 -3.62 -5.66 26.11
C LEU A 229 -2.13 -6.00 26.20
N GLY A 230 -1.36 -5.27 27.00
CA GLY A 230 0.10 -5.41 27.06
C GLY A 230 0.82 -4.95 25.80
N VAL A 231 0.23 -4.02 25.03
CA VAL A 231 0.75 -3.51 23.74
C VAL A 231 0.99 -2.00 23.74
N SER A 232 1.21 -1.40 24.91
CA SER A 232 1.51 0.04 25.02
C SER A 232 2.71 0.49 24.17
N TRP A 233 3.67 -0.40 23.90
CA TRP A 233 4.80 -0.09 23.03
C TRP A 233 4.42 -0.01 21.55
N ASP A 234 3.44 -0.79 21.12
CA ASP A 234 2.91 -0.70 19.76
C ASP A 234 2.08 0.60 19.62
N CYS A 235 1.35 0.99 20.66
CA CYS A 235 0.48 2.18 20.66
C CYS A 235 1.00 3.29 21.59
N PRO A 236 2.09 3.99 21.24
CA PRO A 236 2.67 5.01 22.11
C PRO A 236 1.73 6.22 22.25
N GLU A 237 1.47 6.62 23.49
CA GLU A 237 0.69 7.82 23.81
C GLU A 237 1.51 9.12 23.61
N PRO A 238 0.88 10.24 23.22
CA PRO A 238 -0.56 10.39 22.97
C PRO A 238 -0.97 9.91 21.57
N TYR A 239 -2.05 9.12 21.48
CA TYR A 239 -2.71 8.88 20.20
C TYR A 239 -4.24 8.88 20.34
N SER A 240 -4.93 8.82 19.20
CA SER A 240 -6.39 8.68 19.16
C SER A 240 -6.74 7.39 18.43
N PRO A 241 -7.51 6.49 19.06
CA PRO A 241 -7.98 5.27 18.42
C PRO A 241 -8.58 5.52 17.05
N PHE A 242 -8.32 4.60 16.12
CA PHE A 242 -8.86 4.71 14.77
C PHE A 242 -10.39 4.63 14.77
N GLU A 243 -11.01 5.61 14.12
CA GLU A 243 -12.43 5.62 13.77
C GLU A 243 -12.55 6.34 12.43
N PHE A 244 -13.04 5.65 11.39
CA PHE A 244 -13.12 6.21 10.04
C PHE A 244 -13.99 7.47 10.03
N ALA A 245 -15.06 7.50 10.83
CA ALA A 245 -15.98 8.62 10.92
C ALA A 245 -15.35 9.86 11.57
N ALA A 246 -14.22 9.71 12.27
CA ALA A 246 -13.47 10.80 12.88
C ALA A 246 -12.38 11.38 11.96
N LEU A 247 -12.14 10.78 10.80
CA LEU A 247 -11.16 11.28 9.84
C LEU A 247 -11.61 12.64 9.28
N SER A 248 -10.68 13.59 9.25
CA SER A 248 -10.92 14.94 8.75
C SER A 248 -9.65 15.54 8.15
N ALA A 249 -9.78 16.66 7.44
CA ALA A 249 -8.65 17.35 6.81
C ALA A 249 -7.57 17.70 7.85
N GLY A 250 -6.34 17.26 7.61
CA GLY A 250 -5.19 17.39 8.54
C GLY A 250 -5.19 16.39 9.70
N SER A 251 -6.21 15.55 9.82
CA SER A 251 -6.34 14.50 10.83
C SER A 251 -6.74 13.19 10.16
N GLY A 252 -5.76 12.59 9.49
CA GLY A 252 -5.88 11.36 8.74
C GLY A 252 -6.44 11.48 7.33
N LEU A 253 -7.02 12.63 6.94
CA LEU A 253 -7.22 13.01 5.54
C LEU A 253 -6.27 14.15 5.18
N PRO A 254 -5.85 14.28 3.91
CA PRO A 254 -5.06 15.42 3.47
C PRO A 254 -5.86 16.72 3.62
N HIS A 255 -5.17 17.84 3.82
CA HIS A 255 -5.82 19.16 3.84
C HIS A 255 -6.50 19.48 2.50
N ASN A 256 -5.86 19.08 1.41
CA ASN A 256 -6.44 19.16 0.07
C ASN A 256 -6.97 17.79 -0.37
N SER A 257 -8.29 17.67 -0.46
CA SER A 257 -8.98 16.45 -0.90
C SER A 257 -8.55 15.93 -2.28
N ALA A 258 -7.92 16.74 -3.13
CA ALA A 258 -7.34 16.28 -4.39
C ALA A 258 -6.24 15.21 -4.19
N PHE A 259 -5.65 15.13 -2.99
CA PHE A 259 -4.64 14.13 -2.65
C PHE A 259 -5.22 12.83 -2.06
N LEU A 260 -6.55 12.69 -1.93
CA LEU A 260 -7.17 11.43 -1.48
C LEU A 260 -6.64 10.19 -2.26
N PRO A 261 -6.52 10.22 -3.60
CA PRO A 261 -5.98 9.08 -4.35
C PRO A 261 -4.49 8.77 -4.13
N GLN A 262 -3.78 9.59 -3.34
CA GLN A 262 -2.38 9.40 -2.91
C GLN A 262 -2.28 9.17 -1.40
N THR A 263 -3.40 9.13 -0.69
CA THR A 263 -3.43 9.06 0.77
C THR A 263 -3.40 7.62 1.25
N VAL A 264 -2.57 7.34 2.27
CA VAL A 264 -2.47 6.03 2.94
C VAL A 264 -2.91 6.16 4.39
N VAL A 265 -3.73 5.21 4.83
CA VAL A 265 -4.13 5.07 6.23
C VAL A 265 -3.83 3.64 6.66
N ILE A 266 -3.08 3.45 7.74
CA ILE A 266 -2.79 2.12 8.29
C ILE A 266 -3.17 2.04 9.76
N VAL A 267 -3.72 0.90 10.15
CA VAL A 267 -4.29 0.67 11.49
C VAL A 267 -3.79 -0.67 12.02
N HIS A 268 -3.30 -0.68 13.25
CA HIS A 268 -2.91 -1.92 13.94
C HIS A 268 -3.61 -2.04 15.29
N GLN A 269 -3.38 -3.16 15.97
CA GLN A 269 -4.06 -3.49 17.23
C GLN A 269 -5.59 -3.32 17.12
N PHE A 270 -6.18 -3.78 16.00
CA PHE A 270 -7.64 -3.92 15.80
C PHE A 270 -8.24 -5.00 16.70
N ARG A 271 -8.16 -4.76 18.00
CA ARG A 271 -8.62 -5.62 19.10
C ARG A 271 -8.86 -4.76 20.34
N GLY A 272 -9.66 -5.26 21.25
CA GLY A 272 -10.28 -4.42 22.25
C GLY A 272 -9.52 -4.22 23.56
N PRO A 273 -9.94 -3.20 24.33
CA PRO A 273 -11.21 -2.47 24.18
C PRO A 273 -11.17 -1.33 23.13
N PRO A 274 -12.27 -1.01 22.43
CA PRO A 274 -13.54 -1.75 22.39
C PRO A 274 -13.36 -3.11 21.71
N THR A 275 -14.14 -4.13 22.10
CA THR A 275 -14.01 -5.48 21.52
C THR A 275 -14.23 -5.43 20.01
N ALA A 276 -13.13 -5.59 19.25
CA ALA A 276 -13.18 -5.61 17.81
C ALA A 276 -13.95 -6.83 17.31
N THR A 277 -14.95 -6.59 16.46
CA THR A 277 -15.71 -7.64 15.78
C THR A 277 -15.45 -7.61 14.28
N MET A 278 -15.84 -8.67 13.59
CA MET A 278 -15.77 -8.71 12.12
C MET A 278 -16.66 -7.65 11.46
N ASP A 279 -17.80 -7.32 12.08
CA ASP A 279 -18.71 -6.30 11.55
C ASP A 279 -18.13 -4.89 11.73
N MET A 280 -17.49 -4.62 12.87
CA MET A 280 -16.75 -3.36 13.07
C MET A 280 -15.58 -3.25 12.08
N LEU A 281 -14.81 -4.32 11.87
CA LEU A 281 -13.75 -4.32 10.87
C LEU A 281 -14.30 -3.99 9.48
N ARG A 282 -15.42 -4.60 9.11
CA ARG A 282 -16.09 -4.35 7.83
C ARG A 282 -16.51 -2.90 7.70
N GLU A 283 -17.19 -2.35 8.69
CA GLU A 283 -17.65 -0.95 8.71
C GLU A 283 -16.48 0.03 8.53
N GLN A 284 -15.40 -0.16 9.28
CA GLN A 284 -14.22 0.71 9.21
C GLN A 284 -13.53 0.66 7.84
N ILE A 285 -13.39 -0.54 7.26
CA ILE A 285 -12.79 -0.70 5.93
C ILE A 285 -13.70 -0.14 4.82
N GLU A 286 -15.00 -0.41 4.86
CA GLU A 286 -15.97 0.13 3.89
C GLU A 286 -16.00 1.67 3.93
N GLY A 287 -15.93 2.24 5.13
CA GLY A 287 -15.78 3.67 5.34
C GLY A 287 -14.53 4.23 4.66
N VAL A 288 -13.37 3.62 4.88
CA VAL A 288 -12.10 4.03 4.23
C VAL A 288 -12.17 3.90 2.70
N VAL A 289 -12.72 2.80 2.18
CA VAL A 289 -12.86 2.58 0.73
C VAL A 289 -13.78 3.63 0.10
N SER A 290 -14.82 4.08 0.81
CA SER A 290 -15.73 5.13 0.34
C SER A 290 -15.05 6.49 0.12
N LEU A 291 -13.88 6.72 0.73
CA LEU A 291 -13.10 7.95 0.58
C LEU A 291 -12.21 7.95 -0.67
N GLY A 292 -12.01 6.80 -1.32
CA GLY A 292 -11.16 6.66 -2.51
C GLY A 292 -9.68 6.90 -2.20
N LEU A 293 -9.20 6.40 -1.05
CA LEU A 293 -7.79 6.48 -0.67
C LEU A 293 -6.91 5.64 -1.60
N HIS A 294 -5.62 5.96 -1.67
CA HIS A 294 -4.64 5.17 -2.42
C HIS A 294 -4.61 3.72 -1.94
N SER A 295 -4.37 3.54 -0.64
CA SER A 295 -4.26 2.21 -0.04
C SER A 295 -4.49 2.27 1.46
N THR A 296 -4.86 1.13 2.04
CA THR A 296 -5.00 1.00 3.49
C THR A 296 -4.60 -0.39 3.95
N TYR A 297 -4.44 -0.55 5.26
CA TYR A 297 -4.34 -1.86 5.88
C TYR A 297 -4.73 -1.81 7.34
N PHE A 298 -5.30 -2.92 7.80
CA PHE A 298 -5.73 -3.14 9.17
C PHE A 298 -5.07 -4.43 9.65
N THR A 299 -4.61 -4.48 10.90
CA THR A 299 -4.22 -5.72 11.56
C THR A 299 -4.66 -5.76 13.02
N SER A 300 -5.08 -6.92 13.52
CA SER A 300 -5.36 -7.10 14.95
C SER A 300 -4.11 -7.32 15.77
N GLY A 301 -3.00 -7.70 15.14
CA GLY A 301 -1.68 -7.77 15.76
C GLY A 301 -0.94 -6.43 15.69
N SER A 302 0.38 -6.50 15.84
CA SER A 302 1.31 -5.44 15.40
C SER A 302 1.69 -5.66 13.92
N TRP A 303 2.59 -4.84 13.39
CA TRP A 303 3.20 -5.07 12.06
C TRP A 303 4.01 -6.37 11.95
N HIS A 304 4.23 -7.06 13.07
CA HIS A 304 4.89 -8.36 13.16
C HIS A 304 3.92 -9.55 13.22
N ASN A 305 2.60 -9.31 13.10
CA ASN A 305 1.60 -10.38 13.07
C ASN A 305 0.36 -9.96 12.28
N THR A 306 0.10 -10.64 11.17
CA THR A 306 -1.01 -10.38 10.23
C THR A 306 -2.09 -11.45 10.29
N THR A 307 -2.03 -12.37 11.25
CA THR A 307 -2.90 -13.56 11.32
C THR A 307 -3.86 -13.58 12.52
N ILE A 308 -3.86 -12.53 13.35
CA ILE A 308 -4.79 -12.39 14.48
C ILE A 308 -6.16 -11.88 14.01
N ASN A 309 -7.24 -12.47 14.52
CA ASN A 309 -8.61 -12.03 14.27
C ASN A 309 -9.00 -10.77 15.09
N PRO A 310 -9.97 -9.97 14.60
CA PRO A 310 -10.67 -10.14 13.32
C PRO A 310 -9.86 -9.67 12.09
N ALA A 311 -8.92 -8.74 12.24
CA ALA A 311 -8.18 -8.14 11.14
C ALA A 311 -6.94 -8.98 10.78
N THR A 312 -7.18 -10.16 10.21
CA THR A 312 -6.14 -10.92 9.51
C THR A 312 -5.94 -10.35 8.09
N ILE A 313 -4.78 -10.52 7.47
CA ILE A 313 -4.53 -10.12 6.08
C ILE A 313 -5.57 -10.68 5.09
N GLU A 314 -6.01 -11.93 5.28
CA GLU A 314 -7.05 -12.57 4.46
C GLU A 314 -8.40 -11.85 4.61
N ASN A 315 -8.89 -11.66 5.84
CA ASN A 315 -10.13 -10.93 6.09
C ASN A 315 -10.08 -9.49 5.56
N VAL A 316 -8.98 -8.77 5.78
CA VAL A 316 -8.84 -7.36 5.39
C VAL A 316 -8.82 -7.20 3.88
N SER A 317 -8.00 -7.98 3.18
CA SER A 317 -7.94 -7.95 1.72
C SER A 317 -9.27 -8.35 1.06
N ARG A 318 -9.95 -9.38 1.60
CA ARG A 318 -11.27 -9.80 1.12
C ARG A 318 -12.33 -8.70 1.31
N ILE A 319 -12.37 -8.06 2.47
CA ILE A 319 -13.32 -6.96 2.73
C ILE A 319 -13.02 -5.78 1.79
N LEU A 320 -11.75 -5.40 1.62
CA LEU A 320 -11.33 -4.36 0.68
C LEU A 320 -11.77 -4.67 -0.76
N SER A 321 -11.56 -5.91 -1.22
CA SER A 321 -11.98 -6.35 -2.56
C SER A 321 -13.50 -6.22 -2.75
N VAL A 322 -14.29 -6.71 -1.78
CA VAL A 322 -15.75 -6.62 -1.83
C VAL A 322 -16.23 -5.17 -1.82
N ALA A 323 -15.67 -4.33 -0.95
CA ALA A 323 -16.03 -2.92 -0.85
C ALA A 323 -15.70 -2.14 -2.14
N ASN A 324 -14.51 -2.34 -2.71
CA ASN A 324 -14.11 -1.74 -3.99
C ASN A 324 -15.07 -2.15 -5.12
N ASN A 325 -15.43 -3.43 -5.19
CA ASN A 325 -16.38 -3.92 -6.19
C ASN A 325 -17.78 -3.31 -6.02
N ALA A 326 -18.24 -3.13 -4.78
CA ALA A 326 -19.52 -2.46 -4.51
C ALA A 326 -19.52 -1.00 -5.02
N ILE A 327 -18.45 -0.23 -4.80
CA ILE A 327 -18.32 1.14 -5.33
C ILE A 327 -18.31 1.16 -6.86
N ARG A 328 -17.61 0.22 -7.50
CA ARG A 328 -17.58 0.11 -8.97
C ARG A 328 -18.98 -0.17 -9.54
N LEU A 329 -19.77 -1.02 -8.88
CA LEU A 329 -21.13 -1.35 -9.33
C LEU A 329 -22.10 -0.17 -9.16
N THR A 330 -22.04 0.55 -8.03
CA THR A 330 -22.93 1.70 -7.79
C THR A 330 -22.60 2.84 -8.75
N THR A 331 -21.33 3.18 -8.93
CA THR A 331 -20.87 4.23 -9.87
C THR A 331 -21.16 3.86 -11.32
N GLY A 332 -21.03 2.58 -11.67
CA GLY A 332 -21.46 2.04 -12.96
C GLY A 332 -22.96 2.20 -13.19
N HIS A 333 -23.81 1.79 -12.24
CA HIS A 333 -25.27 1.89 -12.38
C HIS A 333 -25.81 3.32 -12.45
N THR A 334 -25.18 4.30 -11.80
CA THR A 334 -25.59 5.71 -11.92
C THR A 334 -25.47 6.24 -13.36
N ILE A 335 -24.61 5.63 -14.19
CA ILE A 335 -24.44 5.98 -15.61
C ILE A 335 -25.48 5.28 -16.50
N TRP A 336 -26.08 4.17 -16.03
CA TRP A 336 -27.05 3.34 -16.77
C TRP A 336 -28.48 3.41 -16.19
N GLY A 337 -28.87 4.52 -15.55
CA GLY A 337 -30.28 4.77 -15.15
C GLY A 337 -31.26 4.79 -16.33
N PRO A 338 -32.56 4.53 -16.13
CA PRO A 338 -33.46 4.01 -17.17
C PRO A 338 -33.64 5.04 -18.29
N MET A 339 -33.18 4.70 -19.51
CA MET A 339 -33.59 5.38 -20.73
C MET A 339 -35.11 5.21 -20.89
N TRP A 340 -35.87 6.21 -20.45
CA TRP A 340 -37.19 6.45 -21.00
C TRP A 340 -37.01 6.86 -22.47
N LEU A 341 -37.06 5.88 -23.37
CA LEU A 341 -37.23 6.14 -24.80
C LEU A 341 -38.65 6.67 -25.01
N PRO A 342 -38.86 7.91 -25.48
CA PRO A 342 -40.16 8.29 -26.01
C PRO A 342 -40.36 7.50 -27.31
N CYS A 343 -41.41 6.67 -27.36
CA CYS A 343 -41.88 6.05 -28.59
C CYS A 343 -42.24 7.16 -29.61
N ILE A 344 -41.34 7.47 -30.53
CA ILE A 344 -41.67 8.23 -31.73
C ILE A 344 -42.23 7.23 -32.74
N CYS A 345 -43.57 7.15 -32.80
CA CYS A 345 -44.26 6.51 -33.91
C CYS A 345 -44.06 7.35 -35.17
N ALA A 346 -43.09 6.97 -36.02
CA ALA A 346 -43.00 7.49 -37.38
C ALA A 346 -43.98 6.70 -38.27
N PHE A 347 -45.08 7.35 -38.66
CA PHE A 347 -45.94 6.88 -39.74
C PHE A 347 -45.17 6.98 -41.07
N LEU A 348 -44.71 5.84 -41.58
CA LEU A 348 -44.30 5.72 -42.98
C LEU A 348 -45.54 5.35 -43.81
N ASN A 349 -46.18 6.36 -44.40
CA ASN A 349 -47.13 6.16 -45.50
C ASN A 349 -46.33 5.86 -46.79
N VAL A 350 -46.15 4.58 -47.08
CA VAL A 350 -45.75 4.12 -48.42
C VAL A 350 -47.02 3.74 -49.16
N GLN A 351 -47.48 4.60 -50.07
CA GLN A 351 -48.47 4.23 -51.07
C GLN A 351 -47.74 3.80 -52.35
N TRP A 352 -47.96 2.55 -52.74
CA TRP A 352 -47.69 2.03 -54.07
C TRP A 352 -49.02 1.59 -54.66
N PRO A 353 -49.39 1.99 -55.89
CA PRO A 353 -50.31 1.21 -56.69
C PRO A 353 -49.58 0.55 -57.85
N TRP A 354 -49.89 -0.73 -58.00
CA TRP A 354 -49.54 -1.57 -59.13
C TRP A 354 -50.37 -1.22 -60.37
N GLY A 355 -49.72 -1.28 -61.54
CA GLY A 355 -50.16 -1.96 -62.77
C GLY A 355 -51.42 -1.52 -63.51
N LEU A 356 -51.25 -1.20 -64.80
CA LEU A 356 -51.81 -1.91 -65.99
C LEU A 356 -51.80 -0.97 -67.21
N GLY A 357 -51.30 -1.45 -68.34
CA GLY A 357 -51.34 -0.77 -69.64
C GLY A 357 -50.07 -0.92 -70.45
#